data_AF-A0A960T1G0-F1
#
_entry.id   AF-A0A960T1G0-F1
#
_cell.length_a   1.000
_cell.length_b   1.000
_cell.length_c   1.000
_cell.angle_alpha   90.00
_cell.angle_beta   90.00
_cell.angle_gamma   90.00
#
_symmetry.space_group_name_H-M   'P 1'
#
loop_
_entity.id
_entity.type
_entity.pdbx_description
1 polymer ?
#
loop_
_entity_poly.entity_id
_entity_poly.type
_entity_poly.pdbx_seq_one_letter_code
_entity_poly.pdbx_strand_id
1 'polypeptide(L)'
;DGMRAALGFPVRTVRHFATASVARGLDLGCAVGRSTCEMARNCDEVVGIDFSHAFIRAAAAIAGGAALPYQRTEEGGVSSPLEATLPVGVDGSRLDFRQGDAMDLPEDLGVFDRVHAANLLCRLPRPGLLLGRLPSLVKPGGELVLATPCTWLEEFTPPANWPRPDTFGWLKEMLEPSFTLMDRTDEPFLIRETARKFQWTRSLLTVWRRNG
;
A
#
# COMPACT_ATOMS: atom_id res chain seq x y z
N ASP A 1 17.58 15.41 7.80
CA ASP A 1 16.39 14.55 7.95
C ASP A 1 15.38 15.15 8.92
N GLY A 2 14.09 15.10 8.58
CA GLY A 2 13.01 15.77 9.31
C GLY A 2 11.68 15.62 8.56
N MET A 3 10.66 16.41 8.89
CA MET A 3 9.31 16.28 8.32
C MET A 3 9.25 16.34 6.78
N ARG A 4 10.20 16.99 6.10
CA ARG A 4 10.28 16.98 4.62
C ARG A 4 10.51 15.59 4.04
N ALA A 5 11.31 14.74 4.72
CA ALA A 5 11.59 13.38 4.28
C ALA A 5 10.35 12.47 4.34
N ALA A 6 9.29 12.90 5.04
CA ALA A 6 8.06 12.14 5.19
C ALA A 6 7.03 12.40 4.05
N LEU A 7 7.30 13.33 3.13
CA LEU A 7 6.39 13.69 2.04
C LEU A 7 6.46 12.72 0.85
N GLY A 8 5.30 12.27 0.35
CA GLY A 8 5.24 11.34 -0.78
C GLY A 8 5.43 9.88 -0.40
N PHE A 9 5.06 9.50 0.83
CA PHE A 9 5.14 8.12 1.33
C PHE A 9 4.63 7.06 0.32
N PRO A 10 3.43 7.19 -0.30
CA PRO A 10 2.95 6.22 -1.30
C PRO A 10 3.88 6.02 -2.50
N VAL A 11 4.68 7.03 -2.86
CA VAL A 11 5.66 6.95 -3.95
C VAL A 11 6.94 6.30 -3.46
N ARG A 12 7.41 6.68 -2.28
CA ARG A 12 8.70 6.21 -1.77
C ARG A 12 8.67 4.73 -1.39
N THR A 13 7.56 4.23 -0.86
CA THR A 13 7.42 2.78 -0.59
C THR A 13 7.51 1.95 -1.87
N VAL A 14 6.90 2.40 -2.97
CA VAL A 14 6.98 1.74 -4.29
C VAL A 14 8.40 1.72 -4.86
N ARG A 15 9.23 2.74 -4.55
CA ARG A 15 10.62 2.82 -5.02
C ARG A 15 11.57 1.79 -4.41
N HIS A 16 11.09 0.98 -3.46
CA HIS A 16 11.83 -0.17 -2.95
C HIS A 16 11.77 -1.39 -3.89
N PHE A 17 10.87 -1.40 -4.87
CA PHE A 17 10.95 -2.37 -5.96
C PHE A 17 12.15 -2.11 -6.86
N ALA A 18 12.62 -3.15 -7.55
CA ALA A 18 13.59 -2.97 -8.61
C ALA A 18 13.05 -2.04 -9.72
N THR A 19 13.94 -1.41 -10.48
CA THR A 19 13.54 -0.47 -11.55
C THR A 19 13.23 -1.16 -12.88
N ALA A 20 13.50 -2.46 -13.02
CA ALA A 20 13.14 -3.21 -14.22
C ALA A 20 11.63 -3.18 -14.49
N SER A 21 11.24 -3.14 -15.76
CA SER A 21 9.83 -3.30 -16.14
C SER A 21 9.37 -4.74 -15.93
N VAL A 22 8.15 -4.91 -15.46
CA VAL A 22 7.50 -6.21 -15.21
C VAL A 22 6.08 -6.20 -15.74
N ALA A 23 5.48 -7.38 -15.90
CA ALA A 23 4.16 -7.47 -16.50
C ALA A 23 3.05 -6.98 -15.53
N ARG A 24 2.99 -7.52 -14.31
CA ARG A 24 1.83 -7.30 -13.42
C ARG A 24 2.23 -6.89 -12.00
N GLY A 25 1.63 -5.81 -11.53
CA GLY A 25 1.68 -5.34 -10.14
C GLY A 25 0.34 -5.49 -9.41
N LEU A 26 0.38 -5.69 -8.10
CA LEU A 26 -0.77 -5.69 -7.21
C LEU A 26 -0.53 -4.74 -6.03
N ASP A 27 -1.46 -3.82 -5.79
CA ASP A 27 -1.44 -2.89 -4.65
C ASP A 27 -2.64 -3.17 -3.73
N LEU A 28 -2.36 -3.72 -2.55
CA LEU A 28 -3.37 -4.11 -1.57
C LEU A 28 -3.57 -2.99 -0.54
N GLY A 29 -4.83 -2.61 -0.30
CA GLY A 29 -5.15 -1.43 0.49
C GLY A 29 -4.79 -0.15 -0.25
N CYS A 30 -5.09 -0.10 -1.55
CA CYS A 30 -4.61 0.95 -2.45
C CYS A 30 -5.21 2.34 -2.18
N ALA A 31 -6.24 2.44 -1.33
CA ALA A 31 -7.02 3.65 -1.10
C ALA A 31 -7.43 4.29 -2.45
N VAL A 32 -7.09 5.56 -2.67
CA VAL A 32 -7.39 6.28 -3.93
C VAL A 32 -6.31 6.11 -5.01
N GLY A 33 -5.40 5.14 -4.85
CA GLY A 33 -4.57 4.62 -5.94
C GLY A 33 -3.23 5.29 -6.19
N ARG A 34 -2.70 6.11 -5.26
CA ARG A 34 -1.42 6.81 -5.52
C ARG A 34 -0.22 5.87 -5.66
N SER A 35 -0.12 4.83 -4.83
CA SER A 35 0.94 3.81 -4.96
C SER A 35 0.74 2.99 -6.24
N THR A 36 -0.50 2.59 -6.53
CA THR A 36 -0.90 1.92 -7.78
C THR A 36 -0.44 2.70 -9.02
N CYS A 37 -0.66 4.02 -9.05
CA CYS A 37 -0.19 4.89 -10.13
C CYS A 37 1.34 4.92 -10.26
N GLU A 38 2.06 4.93 -9.13
CA GLU A 38 3.53 4.91 -9.17
C GLU A 38 4.05 3.54 -9.66
N MET A 39 3.42 2.44 -9.27
CA MET A 39 3.76 1.09 -9.75
C MET A 39 3.61 0.97 -11.27
N ALA A 40 2.59 1.61 -11.86
CA ALA A 40 2.32 1.57 -13.31
C ALA A 40 3.39 2.24 -14.18
N ARG A 41 4.36 2.93 -13.57
CA ARG A 41 5.55 3.41 -14.29
C ARG A 41 6.44 2.27 -14.78
N ASN A 42 6.45 1.15 -14.05
CA ASN A 42 7.33 0.02 -14.31
C ASN A 42 6.57 -1.32 -14.34
N CYS A 43 5.24 -1.30 -14.26
CA CYS A 43 4.37 -2.46 -14.49
C CYS A 43 3.50 -2.19 -15.73
N ASP A 44 3.32 -3.19 -16.58
CA ASP A 44 2.44 -3.08 -17.75
C ASP A 44 0.95 -3.02 -17.35
N GLU A 45 0.60 -3.70 -16.26
CA GLU A 45 -0.72 -3.66 -15.60
C GLU A 45 -0.53 -3.55 -14.08
N VAL A 46 -1.37 -2.76 -13.41
CA VAL A 46 -1.46 -2.75 -11.94
C VAL A 46 -2.90 -2.87 -11.48
N VAL A 47 -3.16 -3.88 -10.65
CA VAL A 47 -4.44 -4.05 -9.97
C VAL A 47 -4.35 -3.39 -8.58
N GLY A 48 -5.21 -2.43 -8.30
CA GLY A 48 -5.39 -1.83 -6.99
C GLY A 48 -6.64 -2.38 -6.30
N ILE A 49 -6.50 -2.92 -5.08
CA ILE A 49 -7.63 -3.45 -4.30
C ILE A 49 -7.77 -2.68 -2.99
N ASP A 50 -8.99 -2.29 -2.66
CA ASP A 50 -9.33 -1.68 -1.37
C ASP A 50 -10.74 -2.10 -0.95
N PHE A 51 -10.98 -2.17 0.36
CA PHE A 51 -12.28 -2.54 0.90
C PHE A 51 -13.36 -1.47 0.63
N SER A 52 -12.95 -0.20 0.55
CA SER A 52 -13.85 0.95 0.40
C SER A 52 -14.30 1.15 -1.05
N HIS A 53 -15.60 0.95 -1.30
CA HIS A 53 -16.21 1.33 -2.58
C HIS A 53 -15.99 2.81 -2.94
N ALA A 54 -15.98 3.70 -1.95
CA ALA A 54 -15.80 5.13 -2.20
C ALA A 54 -14.38 5.44 -2.70
N PHE A 55 -13.37 4.78 -2.15
CA PHE A 55 -11.98 4.92 -2.59
C PHE A 55 -11.78 4.37 -4.00
N ILE A 56 -12.28 3.16 -4.27
CA ILE A 56 -12.17 2.54 -5.58
C ILE A 56 -12.89 3.34 -6.67
N ARG A 57 -14.09 3.87 -6.40
CA ARG A 57 -14.77 4.78 -7.36
C ARG A 57 -13.94 6.03 -7.65
N ALA A 58 -13.34 6.65 -6.63
CA ALA A 58 -12.51 7.82 -6.81
C ALA A 58 -11.24 7.49 -7.62
N ALA A 59 -10.57 6.39 -7.29
CA ALA A 59 -9.38 5.90 -7.98
C ALA A 59 -9.66 5.62 -9.46
N ALA A 60 -10.76 4.93 -9.77
CA ALA A 60 -11.19 4.63 -11.14
C ALA A 60 -11.53 5.91 -11.93
N ALA A 61 -12.21 6.88 -11.31
CA ALA A 61 -12.50 8.16 -11.96
C ALA A 61 -11.21 8.95 -12.27
N ILE A 62 -10.26 8.98 -11.33
CA ILE A 62 -8.95 9.61 -11.52
C ILE A 62 -8.17 8.90 -12.65
N ALA A 63 -8.16 7.58 -12.67
CA ALA A 63 -7.54 6.79 -13.76
C ALA A 63 -8.18 7.08 -15.12
N GLY A 64 -9.49 7.30 -15.17
CA GLY A 64 -10.23 7.75 -16.35
C GLY A 64 -9.98 9.22 -16.75
N GLY A 65 -9.13 9.95 -16.03
CA GLY A 65 -8.76 11.33 -16.33
C GLY A 65 -9.61 12.40 -15.65
N ALA A 66 -10.51 12.03 -14.73
CA ALA A 66 -11.28 13.01 -13.98
C ALA A 66 -10.40 13.81 -13.00
N ALA A 67 -10.71 15.08 -12.84
CA ALA A 67 -10.26 15.89 -11.71
C ALA A 67 -11.33 15.84 -10.61
N LEU A 68 -10.97 15.32 -9.44
CA LEU A 68 -11.91 15.19 -8.31
C LEU A 68 -11.64 16.30 -7.28
N PRO A 69 -12.60 17.21 -7.04
CA PRO A 69 -12.44 18.25 -6.04
C PRO A 69 -12.53 17.69 -4.63
N TYR A 70 -11.72 18.21 -3.72
CA TYR A 70 -11.78 17.92 -2.30
C TYR A 70 -11.40 19.14 -1.46
N GLN A 71 -11.75 19.11 -0.18
CA GLN A 71 -11.44 20.17 0.77
C GLN A 71 -10.33 19.73 1.70
N ARG A 72 -9.34 20.59 1.92
CA ARG A 72 -8.29 20.39 2.92
C ARG A 72 -8.51 21.33 4.08
N THR A 73 -8.75 20.78 5.26
CA THR A 73 -8.90 21.55 6.50
C THR A 73 -7.66 22.39 6.78
N GLU A 74 -7.81 23.69 6.99
CA GLU A 74 -6.71 24.59 7.37
C GLU A 74 -6.74 24.86 8.88
N GLU A 75 -7.89 25.28 9.41
CA GLU A 75 -8.13 25.52 10.84
C GLU A 75 -9.64 25.64 11.11
N GLY A 76 -10.14 25.02 12.19
CA GLY A 76 -11.57 25.10 12.53
C GLY A 76 -12.48 24.72 11.35
N GLY A 77 -13.39 25.63 10.97
CA GLY A 77 -14.27 25.48 9.80
C GLY A 77 -13.66 25.96 8.47
N VAL A 78 -12.43 26.46 8.46
CA VAL A 78 -11.75 26.97 7.26
C VAL A 78 -11.10 25.82 6.51
N SER A 79 -11.35 25.77 5.20
CA SER A 79 -10.74 24.79 4.29
C SER A 79 -10.30 25.43 2.98
N SER A 80 -9.32 24.81 2.34
CA SER A 80 -8.86 25.17 0.99
C SER A 80 -9.38 24.15 -0.03
N PRO A 81 -9.93 24.59 -1.17
CA PRO A 81 -10.29 23.69 -2.26
C PRO A 81 -9.03 23.18 -2.96
N LEU A 82 -9.03 21.90 -3.31
CA LEU A 82 -7.97 21.22 -4.06
C LEU A 82 -8.58 20.24 -5.04
N GLU A 83 -7.78 19.76 -5.98
CA GLU A 83 -8.19 18.74 -6.94
C GLU A 83 -7.20 17.58 -6.94
N ALA A 84 -7.73 16.36 -6.99
CA ALA A 84 -6.96 15.14 -7.21
C ALA A 84 -7.08 14.75 -8.68
N THR A 85 -5.95 14.59 -9.36
CA THR A 85 -5.86 14.23 -10.78
C THR A 85 -4.88 13.09 -10.98
N LEU A 86 -4.95 12.44 -12.15
CA LEU A 86 -3.97 11.43 -12.53
C LEU A 86 -2.56 12.06 -12.52
N PRO A 87 -1.55 11.41 -11.92
CA PRO A 87 -0.19 11.96 -11.94
C PRO A 87 0.36 12.05 -13.36
N VAL A 88 1.15 13.10 -13.62
CA VAL A 88 1.78 13.31 -14.93
C VAL A 88 2.64 12.10 -15.32
N GLY A 89 2.48 11.67 -16.58
CA GLY A 89 3.21 10.56 -17.18
C GLY A 89 2.76 9.17 -16.71
N VAL A 90 1.63 9.05 -16.03
CA VAL A 90 0.98 7.77 -15.74
C VAL A 90 -0.09 7.51 -16.79
N ASP A 91 -0.11 6.31 -17.34
CA ASP A 91 -1.12 5.85 -18.27
C ASP A 91 -2.26 5.18 -17.50
N GLY A 92 -3.41 5.84 -17.43
CA GLY A 92 -4.58 5.36 -16.69
C GLY A 92 -5.13 4.04 -17.22
N SER A 93 -4.85 3.68 -18.48
CA SER A 93 -5.32 2.42 -19.08
C SER A 93 -4.63 1.18 -18.51
N ARG A 94 -3.51 1.36 -17.81
CA ARG A 94 -2.78 0.29 -17.11
C ARG A 94 -3.28 0.02 -15.69
N LEU A 95 -4.23 0.83 -15.21
CA LEU A 95 -4.73 0.77 -13.84
C LEU A 95 -6.10 0.10 -13.80
N ASP A 96 -6.20 -0.94 -12.98
CA ASP A 96 -7.47 -1.63 -12.71
C ASP A 96 -7.77 -1.57 -11.21
N PHE A 97 -8.85 -0.88 -10.83
CA PHE A 97 -9.24 -0.69 -9.44
C PHE A 97 -10.46 -1.54 -9.10
N ARG A 98 -10.32 -2.40 -8.09
CA ARG A 98 -11.35 -3.34 -7.66
C ARG A 98 -11.66 -3.17 -6.18
N GLN A 99 -12.94 -3.27 -5.83
CA GLN A 99 -13.32 -3.40 -4.43
C GLN A 99 -13.10 -4.84 -3.99
N GLY A 100 -12.54 -5.04 -2.81
CA GLY A 100 -12.31 -6.38 -2.26
C GLY A 100 -11.72 -6.37 -0.85
N ASP A 101 -11.87 -7.49 -0.14
CA ASP A 101 -11.24 -7.71 1.16
C ASP A 101 -9.85 -8.33 0.98
N ALA A 102 -8.82 -7.68 1.52
CA ALA A 102 -7.44 -8.19 1.45
C ALA A 102 -7.23 -9.51 2.22
N MET A 103 -8.17 -9.88 3.11
CA MET A 103 -8.17 -11.16 3.82
C MET A 103 -8.94 -12.26 3.08
N ASP A 104 -9.67 -11.92 2.02
CA ASP A 104 -10.50 -12.83 1.22
C ASP A 104 -10.44 -12.46 -0.26
N LEU A 105 -9.21 -12.51 -0.81
CA LEU A 105 -8.93 -12.14 -2.18
C LEU A 105 -9.41 -13.24 -3.16
N PRO A 106 -10.00 -12.88 -4.31
CA PRO A 106 -10.45 -13.85 -5.30
C PRO A 106 -9.36 -14.86 -5.69
N GLU A 107 -9.75 -16.12 -5.88
CA GLU A 107 -8.81 -17.19 -6.26
C GLU A 107 -8.26 -16.98 -7.68
N ASP A 108 -9.07 -16.38 -8.56
CA ASP A 108 -8.79 -16.11 -9.97
C ASP A 108 -8.00 -14.82 -10.23
N LEU A 109 -7.54 -14.12 -9.18
CA LEU A 109 -6.74 -12.89 -9.30
C LEU A 109 -5.42 -13.10 -10.06
N GLY A 110 -4.95 -14.35 -10.09
CA GLY A 110 -3.70 -14.76 -10.72
C GLY A 110 -2.48 -14.41 -9.88
N VAL A 111 -1.33 -14.30 -10.57
CA VAL A 111 -0.03 -14.03 -9.96
C VAL A 111 0.59 -12.75 -10.49
N PHE A 112 1.46 -12.16 -9.67
CA PHE A 112 2.04 -10.84 -9.87
C PHE A 112 3.56 -10.88 -9.72
N ASP A 113 4.23 -10.04 -10.51
CA ASP A 113 5.68 -9.84 -10.41
C ASP A 113 6.02 -8.98 -9.18
N ARG A 114 5.10 -8.08 -8.81
CA ARG A 114 5.24 -7.18 -7.65
C ARG A 114 3.95 -7.10 -6.84
N VAL A 115 4.05 -7.26 -5.53
CA VAL A 115 2.94 -7.05 -4.59
C VAL A 115 3.33 -6.01 -3.56
N HIS A 116 2.49 -5.00 -3.38
CA HIS A 116 2.68 -3.90 -2.44
C HIS A 116 1.53 -3.86 -1.44
N ALA A 117 1.84 -3.63 -0.16
CA ALA A 117 0.84 -3.30 0.85
C ALA A 117 1.43 -2.32 1.86
N ALA A 118 1.03 -1.05 1.78
CA ALA A 118 1.52 0.00 2.66
C ALA A 118 0.47 0.44 3.68
N ASN A 119 0.84 0.43 4.95
CA ASN A 119 0.03 0.77 6.11
C ASN A 119 -1.31 0.01 6.18
N LEU A 120 -1.35 -1.21 5.61
CA LEU A 120 -2.53 -2.07 5.57
C LEU A 120 -2.57 -3.07 6.75
N LEU A 121 -1.47 -3.78 7.01
CA LEU A 121 -1.48 -4.95 7.90
C LEU A 121 -2.06 -4.66 9.29
N CYS A 122 -1.66 -3.55 9.91
CA CYS A 122 -2.14 -3.14 11.23
C CYS A 122 -3.57 -2.59 11.25
N ARG A 123 -4.27 -2.63 10.11
CA ARG A 123 -5.67 -2.22 9.93
C ARG A 123 -6.58 -3.40 9.61
N LEU A 124 -6.04 -4.61 9.49
CA LEU A 124 -6.81 -5.82 9.23
C LEU A 124 -7.20 -6.49 10.55
N PRO A 125 -8.43 -7.01 10.68
CA PRO A 125 -8.83 -7.77 11.87
C PRO A 125 -8.11 -9.11 11.97
N ARG A 126 -7.78 -9.75 10.84
CA ARG A 126 -7.06 -11.04 10.77
C ARG A 126 -5.93 -10.98 9.75
N PRO A 127 -4.84 -10.22 10.02
CA PRO A 127 -3.78 -9.96 9.04
C PRO A 127 -3.02 -11.23 8.63
N GLY A 128 -3.03 -12.28 9.45
CA GLY A 128 -2.46 -13.58 9.12
C GLY A 128 -3.07 -14.25 7.89
N LEU A 129 -4.35 -13.96 7.57
CA LEU A 129 -5.01 -14.47 6.36
C LEU A 129 -4.38 -13.89 5.10
N LEU A 130 -4.12 -12.58 5.08
CA LEU A 130 -3.39 -11.95 3.99
C LEU A 130 -1.98 -12.52 3.88
N LEU A 131 -1.23 -12.58 4.98
CA LEU A 131 0.15 -13.11 4.96
C LEU A 131 0.21 -14.55 4.42
N GLY A 132 -0.73 -15.41 4.81
CA GLY A 132 -0.84 -16.77 4.30
C GLY A 132 -1.19 -16.85 2.81
N ARG A 133 -1.87 -15.84 2.26
CA ARG A 133 -2.21 -15.76 0.82
C ARG A 133 -1.05 -15.27 -0.04
N LEU A 134 -0.17 -14.40 0.48
CA LEU A 134 0.93 -13.78 -0.29
C LEU A 134 1.82 -14.76 -1.09
N PRO A 135 2.25 -15.92 -0.58
CA PRO A 135 3.08 -16.88 -1.33
C PRO A 135 2.50 -17.33 -2.67
N SER A 136 1.18 -17.30 -2.80
CA SER A 136 0.42 -17.72 -3.99
C SER A 136 0.04 -16.55 -4.91
N LEU A 137 0.27 -15.31 -4.49
CA LEU A 137 0.06 -14.11 -5.31
C LEU A 137 1.35 -13.63 -5.96
N VAL A 138 2.50 -13.85 -5.32
CA VAL A 138 3.81 -13.42 -5.85
C VAL A 138 4.42 -14.55 -6.67
N LYS A 139 4.78 -14.28 -7.93
CA LYS A 139 5.50 -15.24 -8.79
C LYS A 139 6.82 -15.64 -8.15
N PRO A 140 7.35 -16.87 -8.39
CA PRO A 140 8.73 -17.20 -8.07
C PRO A 140 9.70 -16.15 -8.61
N GLY A 141 10.61 -15.65 -7.75
CA GLY A 141 11.52 -14.54 -8.07
C GLY A 141 10.91 -13.13 -8.01
N GLY A 142 9.57 -13.02 -7.88
CA GLY A 142 8.86 -11.75 -7.74
C GLY A 142 9.11 -11.05 -6.41
N GLU A 143 8.68 -9.79 -6.32
CA GLU A 143 8.99 -8.90 -5.21
C GLU A 143 7.74 -8.58 -4.36
N LEU A 144 7.94 -8.48 -3.06
CA LEU A 144 6.91 -8.09 -2.09
C LEU A 144 7.44 -6.94 -1.25
N VAL A 145 6.72 -5.82 -1.23
CA VAL A 145 7.00 -4.67 -0.36
C VAL A 145 5.86 -4.50 0.62
N LEU A 146 6.19 -4.60 1.91
CA LEU A 146 5.26 -4.36 3.01
C LEU A 146 5.74 -3.14 3.79
N ALA A 147 4.83 -2.22 4.09
CA ALA A 147 5.07 -1.14 5.04
C ALA A 147 3.98 -1.15 6.12
N THR A 148 4.36 -1.02 7.40
CA THR A 148 3.40 -0.95 8.50
C THR A 148 3.94 -0.12 9.65
N PRO A 149 3.16 0.80 10.25
CA PRO A 149 3.60 1.60 11.40
C PRO A 149 3.62 0.81 12.71
N CYS A 150 3.22 -0.47 12.69
CA CYS A 150 3.22 -1.35 13.86
C CYS A 150 2.35 -0.82 15.02
N THR A 151 1.34 0.01 14.74
CA THR A 151 0.56 0.70 15.79
C THR A 151 -0.49 -0.17 16.47
N TRP A 152 -0.87 -1.31 15.87
CA TRP A 152 -1.82 -2.31 16.38
C TRP A 152 -2.86 -1.77 17.38
N LEU A 153 -3.94 -1.20 16.86
CA LEU A 153 -5.04 -0.67 17.68
C LEU A 153 -6.18 -1.68 17.71
N GLU A 154 -6.76 -1.89 18.89
CA GLU A 154 -7.83 -2.86 19.13
C GLU A 154 -9.07 -2.62 18.26
N GLU A 155 -9.35 -1.36 17.90
CA GLU A 155 -10.45 -0.98 17.01
C GLU A 155 -10.33 -1.57 15.59
N PHE A 156 -9.11 -1.92 15.15
CA PHE A 156 -8.85 -2.52 13.84
C PHE A 156 -8.47 -4.00 13.93
N THR A 157 -7.59 -4.34 14.86
CA THR A 157 -7.06 -5.69 15.02
C THR A 157 -7.28 -6.14 16.46
N PRO A 158 -8.05 -7.21 16.72
CA PRO A 158 -8.17 -7.77 18.05
C PRO A 158 -6.80 -8.17 18.63
N PRO A 159 -6.54 -7.97 19.94
CA PRO A 159 -5.25 -8.30 20.57
C PRO A 159 -4.79 -9.75 20.39
N ALA A 160 -5.73 -10.68 20.21
CA ALA A 160 -5.44 -12.09 19.90
C ALA A 160 -4.70 -12.27 18.57
N ASN A 161 -4.85 -11.34 17.63
CA ASN A 161 -4.22 -11.35 16.31
C ASN A 161 -3.02 -10.39 16.20
N TRP A 162 -2.55 -9.83 17.32
CA TRP A 162 -1.36 -8.97 17.31
C TRP A 162 -0.07 -9.80 17.15
N PRO A 163 0.95 -9.24 16.47
CA PRO A 163 2.23 -9.91 16.29
C PRO A 163 2.92 -10.26 17.60
N ARG A 164 3.65 -11.38 17.61
CA ARG A 164 4.55 -11.79 18.70
C ARG A 164 5.86 -12.33 18.12
N PRO A 165 7.02 -12.09 18.74
CA PRO A 165 7.24 -11.18 19.87
C PRO A 165 7.11 -9.70 19.47
N ASP A 166 7.31 -9.37 18.20
CA ASP A 166 7.07 -8.05 17.61
C ASP A 166 6.62 -8.20 16.14
N THR A 167 6.34 -7.08 15.46
CA THR A 167 5.85 -7.11 14.07
C THR A 167 6.85 -7.70 13.09
N PHE A 168 8.15 -7.40 13.24
CA PHE A 168 9.16 -7.89 12.31
C PHE A 168 9.42 -9.39 12.52
N GLY A 169 9.53 -9.84 13.77
CA GLY A 169 9.68 -11.25 14.12
C GLY A 169 8.53 -12.10 13.57
N TRP A 170 7.30 -11.60 13.70
CA TRP A 170 6.13 -12.26 13.13
C TRP A 170 6.12 -12.28 11.59
N LEU A 171 6.52 -11.17 10.94
CA LEU A 171 6.66 -11.16 9.48
C LEU A 171 7.70 -12.17 9.00
N LYS A 172 8.84 -12.28 9.68
CA LYS A 172 9.85 -13.31 9.38
C LYS A 172 9.27 -14.71 9.48
N GLU A 173 8.62 -15.04 10.60
CA GLU A 173 8.01 -16.35 10.83
C GLU A 173 7.03 -16.73 9.71
N MET A 174 6.17 -15.79 9.32
CA MET A 174 5.13 -16.02 8.32
C MET A 174 5.67 -16.08 6.88
N LEU A 175 6.74 -15.34 6.56
CA LEU A 175 7.19 -15.15 5.18
C LEU A 175 8.44 -15.96 4.81
N GLU A 176 9.40 -16.17 5.72
CA GLU A 176 10.64 -16.90 5.43
C GLU A 176 10.46 -18.31 4.82
N PRO A 177 9.38 -19.06 5.10
CA PRO A 177 9.13 -20.34 4.41
C PRO A 177 9.02 -20.22 2.89
N SER A 178 8.58 -19.07 2.36
CA SER A 178 8.32 -18.85 0.92
C SER A 178 9.08 -17.68 0.32
N PHE A 179 9.68 -16.82 1.16
CA PHE A 179 10.33 -15.59 0.76
C PHE A 179 11.71 -15.45 1.41
N THR A 180 12.60 -14.74 0.72
CA THR A 180 13.88 -14.29 1.26
C THR A 180 13.79 -12.79 1.55
N LEU A 181 14.14 -12.37 2.77
CA LEU A 181 14.24 -10.95 3.12
C LEU A 181 15.41 -10.31 2.36
N MET A 182 15.11 -9.25 1.61
CA MET A 182 16.09 -8.52 0.81
C MET A 182 16.53 -7.23 1.50
N ASP A 183 15.60 -6.51 2.13
CA ASP A 183 15.87 -5.25 2.80
C ASP A 183 14.88 -4.98 3.93
N ARG A 184 15.32 -4.19 4.91
CA ARG A 184 14.51 -3.70 6.04
C ARG A 184 14.94 -2.28 6.39
N THR A 185 13.99 -1.36 6.33
CA THR A 185 14.21 0.05 6.69
C THR A 185 12.98 0.63 7.40
N ASP A 186 13.08 1.89 7.81
CA ASP A 186 11.97 2.65 8.35
C ASP A 186 11.64 3.81 7.40
N GLU A 187 10.41 3.84 6.92
CA GLU A 187 9.93 4.85 5.98
C GLU A 187 9.05 5.88 6.71
N PRO A 188 9.47 7.16 6.83
CA PRO A 188 8.70 8.15 7.56
C PRO A 188 7.48 8.62 6.76
N PHE A 189 6.37 8.93 7.42
CA PHE A 189 5.21 9.54 6.78
C PHE A 189 4.54 10.58 7.66
N LEU A 190 3.75 11.44 7.02
CA LEU A 190 2.97 12.48 7.66
C LEU A 190 1.50 12.29 7.34
N ILE A 191 0.66 12.37 8.37
CA ILE A 191 -0.77 12.62 8.23
C ILE A 191 -1.00 14.07 8.65
N ARG A 192 -1.45 14.89 7.71
CA ARG A 192 -1.81 16.28 7.99
C ARG A 192 -3.25 16.34 8.45
N GLU A 193 -3.49 16.82 9.67
CA GLU A 193 -4.84 17.07 10.18
C GLU A 193 -5.29 18.50 9.87
N THR A 194 -4.43 19.49 10.12
CA THR A 194 -4.68 20.92 9.86
C THR A 194 -3.41 21.60 9.34
N ALA A 195 -3.43 22.91 9.12
CA ALA A 195 -2.23 23.67 8.73
C ALA A 195 -1.13 23.64 9.81
N ARG A 196 -1.51 23.37 11.07
CA ARG A 196 -0.61 23.43 12.24
C ARG A 196 -0.55 22.12 13.03
N LYS A 197 -1.34 21.10 12.67
CA LYS A 197 -1.36 19.78 13.33
C LYS A 197 -1.02 18.68 12.34
N PHE A 198 0.05 17.94 12.65
CA PHE A 198 0.54 16.81 11.86
C PHE A 198 0.84 15.64 12.79
N GLN A 199 0.55 14.43 12.31
CA GLN A 199 1.06 13.21 12.90
C GLN A 199 2.26 12.75 12.08
N TRP A 200 3.43 12.70 12.72
CA TRP A 200 4.63 12.13 12.12
C TRP A 200 4.83 10.72 12.67
N THR A 201 5.07 9.77 11.77
CA THR A 201 5.19 8.34 12.10
C THR A 201 6.23 7.70 11.19
N ARG A 202 6.74 6.53 11.58
CA ARG A 202 7.64 5.70 10.76
C ARG A 202 7.01 4.34 10.56
N SER A 203 6.97 3.89 9.32
CA SER A 203 6.55 2.53 9.00
C SER A 203 7.77 1.63 8.88
N LEU A 204 7.75 0.49 9.56
CA LEU A 204 8.62 -0.62 9.25
C LEU A 204 8.35 -1.04 7.81
N LEU A 205 9.34 -0.86 6.94
CA LEU A 205 9.31 -1.30 5.55
C LEU A 205 10.20 -2.53 5.39
N THR A 206 9.68 -3.54 4.71
CA THR A 206 10.41 -4.77 4.39
C THR A 206 10.24 -5.10 2.91
N VAL A 207 11.34 -5.51 2.28
CA VAL A 207 11.39 -5.96 0.89
C VAL A 207 11.73 -7.43 0.89
N TRP A 208 10.93 -8.22 0.20
CA TRP A 208 11.06 -9.67 0.12
C TRP A 208 11.10 -10.12 -1.33
N ARG A 209 11.81 -11.22 -1.58
CA ARG A 209 11.81 -11.92 -2.86
C ARG A 209 11.21 -13.30 -2.70
N ARG A 210 10.26 -13.67 -3.56
CA ARG A 210 9.67 -15.02 -3.55
C ARG A 210 10.73 -16.03 -3.94
N ASN A 211 10.89 -17.07 -3.14
CA ASN A 211 11.81 -18.18 -3.42
C ASN A 211 11.42 -18.86 -4.75
N GLY A 212 12.41 -19.44 -5.43
CA GLY A 212 12.22 -20.21 -6.67
C GLY A 212 11.33 -21.43 -6.49
#